data_AF-A0A519ZEB7-F1
#
_entry.id   AF-A0A519ZEB7-F1
#
_cell.length_a   1.000
_cell.length_b   1.000
_cell.length_c   1.000
_cell.angle_alpha   90.00
_cell.angle_beta   90.00
_cell.angle_gamma   90.00
#
_symmetry.space_group_name_H-M   'P 1'
#
loop_
_entity.id
_entity.type
_entity.pdbx_description
1 polymer ?
#
loop_
_entity_poly.entity_id
_entity_poly.type
_entity_poly.pdbx_seq_one_letter_code
_entity_poly.pdbx_strand_id
1 'polypeptide(L)'
;MSHDWAPWPTGVFTGIRWSEPGAIDGQDPYLAWAEADHFAGYRRGRGKGPPKWLPIVIELAVDADVRALVAASSTAWLQIPRVYLNVPGLRFCSARARPRFFQRLRESAHLRGLVVRLELGLPVDEHASALVNPCTHGSAPSAPASMLGGRVLGLIDGGLAVANHAFLDHRGRTRVKHFWRQDAFQNGNWPGNEPRHRQPLDPARAGPTPHDMGYGHELSGAAIDHAMAYYTRHGQVDEDALYRQLQLWDLSKPVNHGTHVASQACGAGTLLHPMNDEASRCDIVAVKLDWSNVLDTSGGAMNVSVLDGLMYILARCAPSAQVVVNISWGTLAGPHDGSSILEAAMDQLIELYAGRLRIAVPAGNAYQSRTHANDELRDQPQHLHWRVQPDDRTQSFLEIWLPERAQDVRIRVTPPGGLGALPERGMGESGLWLGEDGQPLCGLIFPHRSALGRRGTCALLALAPTLSHDADQATAPFGVWQVTLSSAGGGPVVWDAYIERDDVALGVSTGARQSYLEDARYDESGNIGAFVDDPANPTPIRRSGTFN
;
A
#
# COMPACT_ATOMS: atom_id res chain seq x y z
N MET A 1 -11.83 11.28 -29.30
CA MET A 1 -11.97 11.40 -27.82
C MET A 1 -13.14 12.34 -27.51
N SER A 2 -13.84 12.20 -26.37
CA SER A 2 -14.93 13.15 -26.03
C SER A 2 -14.36 14.55 -25.70
N HIS A 3 -15.18 15.60 -25.86
CA HIS A 3 -14.83 16.96 -25.40
C HIS A 3 -15.55 17.33 -24.08
N ASP A 4 -16.14 16.33 -23.43
CA ASP A 4 -16.93 16.48 -22.20
C ASP A 4 -16.73 15.24 -21.32
N TRP A 5 -17.08 15.38 -20.04
CA TRP A 5 -17.11 14.30 -19.07
C TRP A 5 -18.33 13.40 -19.30
N ALA A 6 -18.08 12.10 -19.37
CA ALA A 6 -19.10 11.08 -19.27
C ALA A 6 -19.47 10.82 -17.79
N PRO A 7 -20.71 10.38 -17.51
CA PRO A 7 -21.10 9.93 -16.19
C PRO A 7 -20.35 8.66 -15.79
N TRP A 8 -20.13 8.50 -14.49
CA TRP A 8 -19.49 7.30 -13.94
C TRP A 8 -20.40 6.07 -14.01
N PRO A 9 -19.85 4.87 -14.27
CA PRO A 9 -20.62 3.64 -14.36
C PRO A 9 -21.12 3.20 -12.97
N THR A 10 -22.03 2.22 -12.95
CA THR A 10 -22.31 1.48 -11.72
C THR A 10 -21.18 0.49 -11.47
N GLY A 11 -20.67 0.50 -10.24
CA GLY A 11 -19.63 -0.40 -9.79
C GLY A 11 -19.98 -1.86 -10.01
N VAL A 12 -19.16 -2.56 -10.80
CA VAL A 12 -19.39 -3.99 -11.13
C VAL A 12 -19.20 -4.91 -9.93
N PHE A 13 -18.44 -4.48 -8.92
CA PHE A 13 -18.14 -5.25 -7.72
C PHE A 13 -18.91 -4.74 -6.50
N THR A 14 -18.89 -3.43 -6.27
CA THR A 14 -19.55 -2.82 -5.12
C THR A 14 -21.05 -2.65 -5.33
N GLY A 15 -21.49 -2.47 -6.58
CA GLY A 15 -22.85 -2.06 -6.93
C GLY A 15 -23.17 -0.60 -6.59
N ILE A 16 -22.17 0.22 -6.28
CA ILE A 16 -22.34 1.66 -6.04
C ILE A 16 -22.64 2.34 -7.38
N ARG A 17 -23.65 3.21 -7.40
CA ARG A 17 -23.96 4.03 -8.58
C ARG A 17 -23.14 5.32 -8.50
N TRP A 18 -21.90 5.26 -8.98
CA TRP A 18 -20.90 6.34 -8.81
C TRP A 18 -21.31 7.69 -9.40
N SER A 19 -22.23 7.71 -10.36
CA SER A 19 -22.81 8.92 -10.94
C SER A 19 -23.91 9.57 -10.11
N GLU A 20 -24.41 8.93 -9.05
CA GLU A 20 -25.43 9.54 -8.19
C GLU A 20 -24.85 10.60 -7.26
N PRO A 21 -25.56 11.72 -7.03
CA PRO A 21 -25.11 12.76 -6.10
C PRO A 21 -24.80 12.18 -4.71
N GLY A 22 -23.60 12.49 -4.20
CA GLY A 22 -23.12 12.05 -2.88
C GLY A 22 -22.69 10.58 -2.81
N ALA A 23 -22.80 9.78 -3.89
CA ALA A 23 -22.40 8.38 -3.87
C ALA A 23 -20.89 8.17 -3.64
N ILE A 24 -20.09 9.14 -4.03
CA ILE A 24 -18.64 9.14 -3.88
C ILE A 24 -18.17 9.63 -2.50
N ASP A 25 -19.03 10.30 -1.73
CA ASP A 25 -18.65 10.88 -0.45
C ASP A 25 -18.37 9.80 0.60
N GLY A 26 -17.21 9.91 1.24
CA GLY A 26 -16.71 8.93 2.21
C GLY A 26 -16.35 7.58 1.59
N GLN A 27 -16.27 7.50 0.26
CA GLN A 27 -15.74 6.33 -0.44
C GLN A 27 -14.27 6.54 -0.80
N ASP A 28 -13.61 5.43 -1.08
CA ASP A 28 -12.25 5.43 -1.61
C ASP A 28 -12.26 5.81 -3.10
N PRO A 29 -11.60 6.92 -3.51
CA PRO A 29 -11.56 7.35 -4.91
C PRO A 29 -10.79 6.39 -5.81
N TYR A 30 -9.81 5.62 -5.29
CA TYR A 30 -9.11 4.59 -6.06
C TYR A 30 -10.02 3.41 -6.36
N LEU A 31 -10.92 3.04 -5.44
CA LEU A 31 -11.95 2.03 -5.69
C LEU A 31 -12.93 2.47 -6.78
N ALA A 32 -13.33 3.75 -6.79
CA ALA A 32 -14.17 4.28 -7.85
C ALA A 32 -13.50 4.14 -9.22
N TRP A 33 -12.23 4.57 -9.33
CA TRP A 33 -11.43 4.41 -10.56
C TRP A 33 -11.29 2.94 -10.97
N ALA A 34 -10.96 2.06 -10.03
CA ALA A 34 -10.86 0.62 -10.25
C ALA A 34 -12.17 0.01 -10.76
N GLU A 35 -13.33 0.53 -10.38
CA GLU A 35 -14.59 0.05 -10.94
C GLU A 35 -14.89 0.62 -12.33
N ALA A 36 -14.45 1.86 -12.60
CA ALA A 36 -14.63 2.53 -13.88
C ALA A 36 -13.80 1.91 -15.00
N ASP A 37 -12.54 1.55 -14.73
CA ASP A 37 -11.66 0.86 -15.67
C ASP A 37 -11.82 -0.67 -15.64
N HIS A 38 -12.79 -1.17 -14.88
CA HIS A 38 -13.02 -2.59 -14.63
C HIS A 38 -11.83 -3.34 -14.03
N PHE A 39 -11.06 -2.69 -13.16
CA PHE A 39 -9.86 -3.18 -12.49
C PHE A 39 -8.72 -3.45 -13.47
N ALA A 40 -8.66 -2.72 -14.60
CA ALA A 40 -7.65 -2.94 -15.62
C ALA A 40 -6.23 -2.80 -15.07
N GLY A 41 -5.98 -1.82 -14.19
CA GLY A 41 -4.70 -1.66 -13.48
C GLY A 41 -4.28 -2.86 -12.62
N TYR A 42 -5.24 -3.68 -12.16
CA TYR A 42 -4.99 -4.80 -11.25
C TYR A 42 -5.07 -6.18 -11.93
N ARG A 43 -5.50 -6.27 -13.19
CA ARG A 43 -5.63 -7.56 -13.89
C ARG A 43 -4.27 -8.10 -14.31
N ARG A 44 -3.74 -9.07 -13.57
CA ARG A 44 -2.56 -9.86 -14.01
C ARG A 44 -2.94 -10.97 -14.99
N GLY A 45 -2.80 -10.67 -16.28
CA GLY A 45 -2.93 -11.61 -17.40
C GLY A 45 -4.26 -11.52 -18.16
N ARG A 46 -4.21 -11.78 -19.48
CA ARG A 46 -5.35 -11.65 -20.40
C ARG A 46 -6.60 -12.44 -19.95
N GLY A 47 -7.77 -11.82 -20.08
CA GLY A 47 -9.08 -12.48 -19.96
C GLY A 47 -9.56 -12.81 -18.54
N LYS A 48 -8.91 -12.30 -17.49
CA LYS A 48 -9.39 -12.49 -16.11
C LYS A 48 -10.52 -11.51 -15.79
N GLY A 49 -11.63 -12.07 -15.31
CA GLY A 49 -12.76 -11.28 -14.78
C GLY A 49 -12.39 -10.55 -13.47
N PRO A 50 -13.33 -9.75 -12.92
CA PRO A 50 -13.12 -9.00 -11.69
C PRO A 50 -12.72 -9.94 -10.52
N PRO A 51 -12.03 -9.42 -9.49
CA PRO A 51 -11.64 -10.20 -8.33
C PRO A 51 -12.87 -10.88 -7.70
N LYS A 52 -12.69 -12.06 -7.09
CA LYS A 52 -13.79 -12.74 -6.37
C LYS A 52 -13.95 -12.20 -4.95
N TRP A 53 -12.83 -11.80 -4.35
CA TRP A 53 -12.76 -11.15 -3.06
C TRP A 53 -11.94 -9.89 -3.21
N LEU A 54 -12.40 -8.81 -2.59
CA LEU A 54 -11.68 -7.55 -2.54
C LEU A 54 -10.97 -7.45 -1.19
N PRO A 55 -9.64 -7.34 -1.17
CA PRO A 55 -8.94 -6.98 0.05
C PRO A 55 -9.26 -5.53 0.37
N ILE A 56 -9.61 -5.28 1.63
CA ILE A 56 -9.91 -3.94 2.13
C ILE A 56 -9.32 -3.77 3.53
N VAL A 57 -9.00 -2.54 3.90
CA VAL A 57 -8.79 -2.16 5.29
C VAL A 57 -10.03 -1.39 5.77
N ILE A 58 -10.42 -1.62 7.01
CA ILE A 58 -11.65 -1.07 7.60
C ILE A 58 -11.27 -0.30 8.86
N GLU A 59 -11.83 0.91 8.97
CA GLU A 59 -11.89 1.66 10.21
C GLU A 59 -13.29 1.58 10.82
N LEU A 60 -13.34 1.29 12.11
CA LEU A 60 -14.56 1.17 12.90
C LEU A 60 -14.89 2.44 13.69
N ALA A 61 -16.17 2.55 14.07
CA ALA A 61 -16.66 3.57 14.97
C ALA A 61 -15.89 3.60 16.30
N VAL A 62 -15.91 4.75 16.99
CA VAL A 62 -15.13 4.99 18.22
C VAL A 62 -15.50 4.01 19.34
N ASP A 63 -16.75 3.58 19.39
CA ASP A 63 -17.34 2.67 20.36
C ASP A 63 -17.41 1.20 19.88
N ALA A 64 -16.82 0.90 18.72
CA ALA A 64 -16.81 -0.44 18.13
C ALA A 64 -15.40 -1.01 18.04
N ASP A 65 -15.28 -2.34 18.12
CA ASP A 65 -14.04 -3.07 17.88
C ASP A 65 -14.24 -4.18 16.85
N VAL A 66 -13.16 -4.89 16.52
CA VAL A 66 -13.22 -5.99 15.54
C VAL A 66 -14.21 -7.09 15.95
N ARG A 67 -14.44 -7.33 17.26
CA ARG A 67 -15.43 -8.31 17.73
C ARG A 67 -16.84 -7.87 17.38
N ALA A 68 -17.16 -6.60 17.56
CA ALA A 68 -18.46 -6.05 17.16
C ALA A 68 -18.70 -6.22 15.66
N LEU A 69 -17.70 -5.95 14.82
CA LEU A 69 -17.81 -6.17 13.37
C LEU A 69 -18.01 -7.65 13.02
N VAL A 70 -17.25 -8.57 13.62
CA VAL A 70 -17.42 -10.02 13.41
C VAL A 70 -18.82 -10.47 13.82
N ALA A 71 -19.35 -9.95 14.94
CA ALA A 71 -20.69 -10.27 15.41
C ALA A 71 -21.82 -9.67 14.55
N ALA A 72 -21.55 -8.59 13.82
CA ALA A 72 -22.50 -7.99 12.88
C ALA A 72 -22.40 -8.57 11.45
N SER A 73 -21.53 -9.56 11.24
CA SER A 73 -21.08 -9.98 9.91
C SER A 73 -21.19 -11.49 9.66
N SER A 74 -20.78 -11.93 8.46
CA SER A 74 -20.73 -13.35 8.09
C SER A 74 -19.58 -13.63 7.14
N THR A 75 -18.88 -14.74 7.40
CA THR A 75 -17.78 -15.26 6.57
C THR A 75 -18.18 -15.58 5.13
N ALA A 76 -19.48 -15.63 4.83
CA ALA A 76 -20.00 -15.78 3.48
C ALA A 76 -19.76 -14.55 2.60
N TRP A 77 -19.54 -13.38 3.20
CA TRP A 77 -19.36 -12.12 2.47
C TRP A 77 -18.30 -11.17 3.03
N LEU A 78 -17.86 -11.33 4.27
CA LEU A 78 -16.71 -10.61 4.84
C LEU A 78 -15.88 -11.57 5.70
N GLN A 79 -14.59 -11.67 5.41
CA GLN A 79 -13.66 -12.54 6.12
C GLN A 79 -12.54 -11.70 6.72
N ILE A 80 -12.40 -11.76 8.04
CA ILE A 80 -11.37 -11.03 8.80
C ILE A 80 -10.36 -12.06 9.33
N PRO A 81 -9.04 -11.83 9.23
CA PRO A 81 -8.03 -12.68 9.86
C PRO A 81 -8.24 -12.78 11.38
N ARG A 82 -8.04 -13.97 11.96
CA ARG A 82 -8.27 -14.20 13.40
C ARG A 82 -7.34 -13.43 14.30
N VAL A 83 -6.16 -13.05 13.80
CA VAL A 83 -5.16 -12.26 14.54
C VAL A 83 -5.74 -10.97 15.12
N TYR A 84 -6.72 -10.35 14.45
CA TYR A 84 -7.33 -9.10 14.90
C TYR A 84 -8.14 -9.25 16.18
N LEU A 85 -8.56 -10.47 16.54
CA LEU A 85 -9.24 -10.72 17.82
C LEU A 85 -8.28 -10.74 19.02
N ASN A 86 -6.97 -10.75 18.78
CA ASN A 86 -5.93 -10.80 19.82
C ASN A 86 -5.68 -9.44 20.49
N VAL A 87 -6.15 -8.35 19.89
CA VAL A 87 -5.97 -6.98 20.41
C VAL A 87 -7.34 -6.37 20.72
N PRO A 88 -7.84 -6.53 21.96
CA PRO A 88 -9.12 -5.93 22.37
C PRO A 88 -9.11 -4.42 22.21
N GLY A 89 -10.23 -3.85 21.75
CA GLY A 89 -10.37 -2.41 21.54
C GLY A 89 -9.73 -1.85 20.27
N LEU A 90 -9.04 -2.67 19.46
CA LEU A 90 -8.55 -2.26 18.15
C LEU A 90 -9.73 -1.97 17.22
N ARG A 91 -9.71 -0.80 16.58
CA ARG A 91 -10.77 -0.29 15.69
C ARG A 91 -10.49 -0.52 14.21
N PHE A 92 -9.40 -1.21 13.91
CA PHE A 92 -8.88 -1.36 12.56
C PHE A 92 -8.69 -2.83 12.23
N CYS A 93 -9.10 -3.23 11.03
CA CYS A 93 -8.79 -4.56 10.54
C CYS A 93 -8.71 -4.61 9.02
N SER A 94 -7.87 -5.51 8.50
CA SER A 94 -8.02 -5.97 7.13
C SER A 94 -9.19 -6.96 7.01
N ALA A 95 -9.73 -7.06 5.80
CA ALA A 95 -10.71 -8.07 5.46
C ALA A 95 -10.62 -8.47 3.99
N ARG A 96 -11.29 -9.58 3.65
CA ARG A 96 -11.67 -9.97 2.30
C ARG A 96 -13.17 -9.81 2.17
N ALA A 97 -13.62 -8.97 1.25
CA ALA A 97 -15.03 -8.66 1.02
C ALA A 97 -15.54 -9.23 -0.31
N ARG A 98 -16.77 -9.74 -0.33
CA ARG A 98 -17.51 -10.07 -1.57
C ARG A 98 -18.42 -8.91 -1.97
N PRO A 99 -18.98 -8.90 -3.20
CA PRO A 99 -20.01 -7.94 -3.60
C PRO A 99 -21.17 -7.82 -2.59
N ARG A 100 -21.56 -8.95 -2.00
CA ARG A 100 -22.62 -9.00 -0.98
C ARG A 100 -22.31 -8.20 0.28
N PHE A 101 -21.03 -7.97 0.63
CA PHE A 101 -20.67 -7.09 1.74
C PHE A 101 -21.14 -5.66 1.49
N PHE A 102 -20.84 -5.10 0.31
CA PHE A 102 -21.23 -3.75 -0.06
C PHE A 102 -22.75 -3.59 -0.15
N GLN A 103 -23.44 -4.63 -0.64
CA GLN A 103 -24.90 -4.70 -0.57
C GLN A 103 -25.39 -4.63 0.88
N ARG A 104 -24.84 -5.46 1.78
CA ARG A 104 -25.22 -5.45 3.21
C ARG A 104 -24.90 -4.12 3.89
N LEU A 105 -23.79 -3.49 3.53
CA LEU A 105 -23.43 -2.16 4.01
C LEU A 105 -24.51 -1.13 3.60
N ARG A 106 -25.03 -1.19 2.37
CA ARG A 106 -26.16 -0.32 1.94
C ARG A 106 -27.51 -0.67 2.58
N GLU A 107 -27.74 -1.92 2.96
CA GLU A 107 -29.03 -2.36 3.52
C GLU A 107 -29.11 -2.24 5.05
N SER A 108 -28.01 -2.51 5.76
CA SER A 108 -27.97 -2.62 7.23
C SER A 108 -27.51 -1.33 7.89
N ALA A 109 -28.43 -0.64 8.59
CA ALA A 109 -28.09 0.54 9.39
C ALA A 109 -27.08 0.22 10.51
N HIS A 110 -27.15 -0.98 11.09
CA HIS A 110 -26.19 -1.41 12.11
C HIS A 110 -24.78 -1.55 11.54
N LEU A 111 -24.63 -2.19 10.37
CA LEU A 111 -23.31 -2.36 9.74
C LEU A 111 -22.72 -1.02 9.30
N ARG A 112 -23.54 -0.08 8.80
CA ARG A 112 -23.10 1.30 8.51
C ARG A 112 -22.70 2.07 9.75
N GLY A 113 -23.35 1.83 10.88
CA GLY A 113 -22.97 2.43 12.15
C GLY A 113 -21.61 1.95 12.65
N LEU A 114 -21.20 0.73 12.28
CA LEU A 114 -19.92 0.16 12.67
C LEU A 114 -18.77 0.57 11.74
N VAL A 115 -18.97 0.50 10.41
CA VAL A 115 -17.93 0.76 9.41
C VAL A 115 -17.92 2.24 9.03
N VAL A 116 -16.86 2.96 9.41
CA VAL A 116 -16.75 4.41 9.19
C VAL A 116 -16.02 4.72 7.88
N ARG A 117 -14.91 4.03 7.62
CA ARG A 117 -14.15 4.13 6.37
C ARG A 117 -13.68 2.76 5.91
N LEU A 118 -13.51 2.63 4.60
CA LEU A 118 -12.84 1.51 3.98
C LEU A 118 -11.94 2.03 2.87
N GLU A 119 -10.82 1.34 2.66
CA GLU A 119 -9.88 1.59 1.57
C GLU A 119 -9.55 0.26 0.88
N LEU A 120 -9.33 0.33 -0.42
CA LEU A 120 -8.96 -0.78 -1.29
C LEU A 120 -7.53 -1.24 -0.98
N GLY A 121 -7.36 -2.52 -0.67
CA GLY A 121 -6.06 -3.17 -0.74
C GLY A 121 -5.79 -3.75 -2.13
N LEU A 122 -4.58 -4.26 -2.38
CA LEU A 122 -4.19 -4.74 -3.71
C LEU A 122 -5.02 -5.97 -4.14
N PRO A 123 -5.94 -5.86 -5.13
CA PRO A 123 -6.91 -6.91 -5.42
C PRO A 123 -6.35 -7.93 -6.42
N VAL A 124 -5.15 -8.45 -6.15
CA VAL A 124 -4.45 -9.40 -7.02
C VAL A 124 -4.19 -10.71 -6.28
N ASP A 125 -4.06 -11.78 -7.07
CA ASP A 125 -3.47 -13.02 -6.61
C ASP A 125 -4.15 -13.60 -5.34
N GLU A 126 -3.40 -14.02 -4.33
CA GLU A 126 -3.95 -14.56 -3.08
C GLU A 126 -4.73 -13.52 -2.26
N HIS A 127 -4.42 -12.24 -2.42
CA HIS A 127 -5.17 -11.16 -1.79
C HIS A 127 -6.60 -11.04 -2.36
N ALA A 128 -6.83 -11.52 -3.59
CA ALA A 128 -8.16 -11.62 -4.20
C ALA A 128 -8.89 -12.95 -3.94
N SER A 129 -8.38 -13.77 -3.01
CA SER A 129 -8.92 -15.09 -2.64
C SER A 129 -9.50 -15.12 -1.22
N ALA A 130 -10.26 -16.18 -0.90
CA ALA A 130 -10.80 -16.37 0.44
C ALA A 130 -9.69 -16.68 1.46
N LEU A 131 -9.86 -16.23 2.70
CA LEU A 131 -9.00 -16.62 3.81
C LEU A 131 -9.30 -18.05 4.25
N VAL A 132 -8.26 -18.74 4.72
CA VAL A 132 -8.36 -19.99 5.45
C VAL A 132 -8.66 -19.68 6.92
N ASN A 133 -9.67 -20.33 7.51
CA ASN A 133 -10.05 -20.16 8.92
C ASN A 133 -10.27 -18.69 9.38
N PRO A 134 -11.09 -17.88 8.69
CA PRO A 134 -11.38 -16.51 9.13
C PRO A 134 -12.16 -16.48 10.45
N CYS A 135 -12.28 -15.29 11.05
CA CYS A 135 -13.16 -15.05 12.20
C CYS A 135 -14.59 -15.55 11.94
N THR A 136 -15.11 -16.34 12.87
CA THR A 136 -16.54 -16.73 12.95
C THR A 136 -17.17 -16.16 14.22
N HIS A 137 -18.51 -16.15 14.28
CA HIS A 137 -19.22 -15.87 15.52
C HIS A 137 -18.72 -16.77 16.65
N GLY A 138 -18.35 -16.16 17.79
CA GLY A 138 -17.81 -16.87 18.95
C GLY A 138 -16.34 -17.27 18.83
N SER A 139 -15.63 -16.87 17.76
CA SER A 139 -14.18 -17.07 17.68
C SER A 139 -13.46 -16.43 18.87
N ALA A 140 -12.61 -17.23 19.52
CA ALA A 140 -11.69 -16.76 20.55
C ALA A 140 -10.37 -16.23 19.92
N PRO A 141 -9.64 -15.36 20.65
CA PRO A 141 -8.25 -15.04 20.32
C PRO A 141 -7.44 -16.30 20.02
N SER A 142 -6.56 -16.22 19.02
CA SER A 142 -5.64 -17.30 18.64
C SER A 142 -4.24 -16.88 19.04
N ALA A 143 -3.76 -17.34 20.19
CA ALA A 143 -2.35 -17.17 20.57
C ALA A 143 -1.53 -18.32 19.98
N PRO A 144 -0.33 -18.05 19.39
CA PRO A 144 0.58 -19.11 19.00
C PRO A 144 1.06 -19.90 20.24
N ALA A 145 1.44 -21.17 20.02
CA ALA A 145 1.86 -22.07 21.09
C ALA A 145 3.11 -21.59 21.86
N SER A 146 3.97 -20.82 21.20
CA SER A 146 5.13 -20.17 21.81
C SER A 146 5.17 -18.69 21.41
N MET A 147 5.32 -17.82 22.40
CA MET A 147 5.50 -16.39 22.19
C MET A 147 6.90 -15.95 22.62
N LEU A 148 7.47 -14.99 21.89
CA LEU A 148 8.79 -14.43 22.16
C LEU A 148 8.71 -13.43 23.31
N GLY A 149 9.57 -13.59 24.32
CA GLY A 149 9.77 -12.62 25.40
C GLY A 149 10.98 -11.71 25.15
N GLY A 150 11.28 -10.81 26.09
CA GLY A 150 12.48 -9.98 26.01
C GLY A 150 12.36 -8.90 24.91
N ARG A 151 13.40 -8.76 24.08
CA ARG A 151 13.47 -7.77 23.00
C ARG A 151 13.30 -8.45 21.66
N VAL A 152 12.44 -7.89 20.82
CA VAL A 152 12.13 -8.44 19.50
C VAL A 152 12.24 -7.34 18.45
N LEU A 153 12.96 -7.62 17.36
CA LEU A 153 12.88 -6.81 16.14
C LEU A 153 11.82 -7.42 15.21
N GLY A 154 10.81 -6.62 14.89
CA GLY A 154 9.90 -6.84 13.78
C GLY A 154 10.45 -6.23 12.50
N LEU A 155 10.44 -6.97 11.40
CA LEU A 155 10.79 -6.45 10.06
C LEU A 155 9.59 -6.64 9.13
N ILE A 156 9.13 -5.57 8.48
CA ILE A 156 8.19 -5.64 7.35
C ILE A 156 8.92 -5.12 6.11
N ASP A 157 9.23 -6.03 5.18
CA ASP A 157 10.04 -5.72 3.99
C ASP A 157 9.67 -6.62 2.78
N GLY A 158 10.40 -6.52 1.67
CA GLY A 158 10.24 -7.35 0.47
C GLY A 158 10.98 -8.70 0.50
N GLY A 159 11.79 -8.99 1.53
CA GLY A 159 12.48 -10.28 1.69
C GLY A 159 13.53 -10.28 2.81
N LEU A 160 14.08 -11.46 3.14
CA LEU A 160 15.13 -11.63 4.15
C LEU A 160 15.93 -12.92 3.90
N ALA A 161 17.26 -12.81 3.83
CA ALA A 161 18.18 -13.94 3.80
C ALA A 161 18.29 -14.57 5.19
N VAL A 162 17.33 -15.42 5.55
CA VAL A 162 17.14 -15.95 6.92
C VAL A 162 18.31 -16.76 7.49
N ALA A 163 19.21 -17.26 6.63
CA ALA A 163 20.39 -18.02 7.01
C ALA A 163 21.68 -17.19 7.01
N ASN A 164 21.60 -15.90 6.64
CA ASN A 164 22.76 -15.03 6.61
C ASN A 164 23.41 -14.96 7.99
N HIS A 165 24.74 -15.05 8.02
CA HIS A 165 25.54 -15.03 9.26
C HIS A 165 25.21 -13.86 10.20
N ALA A 166 24.80 -12.70 9.64
CA ALA A 166 24.41 -11.54 10.42
C ALA A 166 23.23 -11.82 11.36
N PHE A 167 22.39 -12.82 11.07
CA PHE A 167 21.18 -13.17 11.81
C PHE A 167 21.31 -14.47 12.62
N LEU A 168 22.51 -15.00 12.79
CA LEU A 168 22.74 -16.18 13.62
C LEU A 168 23.10 -15.81 15.06
N ASP A 169 22.78 -16.68 16.01
CA ASP A 169 23.22 -16.61 17.40
C ASP A 169 24.66 -17.15 17.55
N HIS A 170 25.25 -17.00 18.73
CA HIS A 170 26.61 -17.49 19.04
C HIS A 170 26.79 -19.01 18.87
N ARG A 171 25.71 -19.78 18.70
CA ARG A 171 25.71 -21.23 18.47
C ARG A 171 25.47 -21.57 17.00
N GLY A 172 25.38 -20.57 16.11
CA GLY A 172 25.10 -20.75 14.69
C GLY A 172 23.63 -21.05 14.37
N ARG A 173 22.71 -20.84 15.31
CA ARG A 173 21.26 -21.00 15.07
C ARG A 173 20.64 -19.68 14.66
N THR A 174 19.55 -19.73 13.91
CA THR A 174 18.88 -18.51 13.45
C THR A 174 18.24 -17.73 14.60
N ARG A 175 18.40 -16.40 14.58
CA ARG A 175 17.63 -15.46 15.40
C ARG A 175 16.28 -15.12 14.76
N VAL A 176 16.05 -15.48 13.50
CA VAL A 176 14.74 -15.36 12.84
C VAL A 176 13.83 -16.47 13.37
N LYS A 177 13.01 -16.14 14.37
CA LYS A 177 12.13 -17.12 15.03
C LYS A 177 10.85 -17.38 14.24
N HIS A 178 10.43 -16.39 13.47
CA HIS A 178 9.22 -16.42 12.67
C HIS A 178 9.47 -15.62 11.39
N PHE A 179 9.27 -16.26 10.23
CA PHE A 179 9.34 -15.63 8.92
C PHE A 179 8.06 -15.91 8.16
N TRP A 180 7.18 -14.92 8.05
CA TRP A 180 5.95 -15.02 7.26
C TRP A 180 6.12 -14.34 5.92
N ARG A 181 5.82 -15.07 4.87
CA ARG A 181 5.74 -14.55 3.51
C ARG A 181 4.28 -14.49 3.09
N GLN A 182 3.84 -13.32 2.67
CA GLN A 182 2.45 -13.05 2.30
C GLN A 182 2.11 -13.61 0.91
N ASP A 183 3.13 -13.88 0.09
CA ASP A 183 2.98 -14.46 -1.24
C ASP A 183 2.53 -15.93 -1.19
N ALA A 184 1.71 -16.34 -2.16
CA ALA A 184 1.30 -17.74 -2.33
C ALA A 184 1.98 -18.43 -3.52
N PHE A 185 2.78 -17.68 -4.28
CA PHE A 185 3.34 -18.15 -5.55
C PHE A 185 4.81 -17.81 -5.69
N GLN A 186 5.56 -18.76 -6.25
CA GLN A 186 6.88 -18.51 -6.78
C GLN A 186 6.77 -17.88 -8.17
N ASN A 187 7.45 -16.76 -8.39
CA ASN A 187 7.39 -16.00 -9.64
C ASN A 187 8.81 -15.59 -10.08
N GLY A 188 9.66 -16.60 -10.31
CA GLY A 188 11.08 -16.44 -10.60
C GLY A 188 11.34 -15.82 -11.98
N ASN A 189 11.12 -14.51 -12.11
CA ASN A 189 11.31 -13.79 -13.38
C ASN A 189 12.73 -13.22 -13.56
N TRP A 190 13.65 -13.52 -12.65
CA TRP A 190 15.06 -13.14 -12.78
C TRP A 190 15.80 -14.10 -13.73
N PRO A 191 16.72 -13.63 -14.59
CA PRO A 191 17.48 -14.50 -15.49
C PRO A 191 18.18 -15.64 -14.74
N GLY A 192 17.94 -16.88 -15.17
CA GLY A 192 18.53 -18.08 -14.56
C GLY A 192 17.70 -18.72 -13.45
N ASN A 193 16.58 -18.13 -13.03
CA ASN A 193 15.69 -18.76 -12.05
C ASN A 193 14.68 -19.71 -12.71
N GLU A 194 14.38 -20.79 -12.00
CA GLU A 194 13.22 -21.67 -12.25
C GLU A 194 12.27 -21.59 -11.04
N PRO A 195 10.94 -21.62 -11.25
CA PRO A 195 10.27 -21.69 -12.54
C PRO A 195 10.19 -20.32 -13.23
N ARG A 196 10.38 -20.29 -14.56
CA ARG A 196 10.11 -19.11 -15.41
C ARG A 196 8.63 -18.73 -15.51
N HIS A 197 7.76 -19.54 -14.92
CA HIS A 197 6.33 -19.33 -14.87
C HIS A 197 5.84 -19.45 -13.43
N ARG A 198 4.74 -18.78 -13.13
CA ARG A 198 4.15 -18.75 -11.81
C ARG A 198 3.72 -20.15 -11.36
N GLN A 199 4.16 -20.57 -10.18
CA GLN A 199 3.75 -21.83 -9.54
C GLN A 199 3.36 -21.61 -8.08
N PRO A 200 2.35 -22.32 -7.55
CA PRO A 200 2.03 -22.28 -6.12
C PRO A 200 3.23 -22.70 -5.27
N LEU A 201 3.38 -22.09 -4.10
CA LEU A 201 4.36 -22.52 -3.11
C LEU A 201 3.96 -23.87 -2.51
N ASP A 202 4.96 -24.71 -2.22
CA ASP A 202 4.78 -25.98 -1.53
C ASP A 202 4.84 -25.74 -0.02
N PRO A 203 3.75 -26.00 0.74
CA PRO A 203 3.74 -25.82 2.19
C PRO A 203 4.81 -26.61 2.96
N ALA A 204 5.30 -27.74 2.40
CA ALA A 204 6.38 -28.49 3.01
C ALA A 204 7.74 -27.78 2.92
N ARG A 205 7.86 -26.81 2.01
CA ARG A 205 9.09 -26.06 1.71
C ARG A 205 9.02 -24.61 2.18
N ALA A 206 7.92 -23.92 1.85
CA ALA A 206 7.68 -22.54 2.23
C ALA A 206 7.08 -22.38 3.64
N GLY A 207 6.65 -23.48 4.26
CA GLY A 207 5.93 -23.50 5.53
C GLY A 207 4.41 -23.51 5.37
N PRO A 208 3.64 -23.90 6.40
CA PRO A 208 2.18 -23.88 6.34
C PRO A 208 1.63 -22.46 6.40
N THR A 209 0.37 -22.29 6.00
CA THR A 209 -0.36 -21.04 6.22
C THR A 209 -0.56 -20.77 7.72
N PRO A 210 -0.17 -19.58 8.24
CA PRO A 210 -0.43 -19.24 9.64
C PRO A 210 -1.92 -19.25 9.91
N HIS A 211 -2.36 -20.08 10.87
CA HIS A 211 -3.78 -20.31 11.15
C HIS A 211 -4.54 -19.02 11.53
N ASP A 212 -3.86 -18.06 12.16
CA ASP A 212 -4.44 -16.80 12.60
C ASP A 212 -4.47 -15.71 11.52
N MET A 213 -3.63 -15.81 10.49
CA MET A 213 -3.65 -14.91 9.32
C MET A 213 -4.56 -15.44 8.21
N GLY A 214 -4.55 -16.76 7.98
CA GLY A 214 -5.40 -17.42 6.98
C GLY A 214 -4.90 -17.31 5.54
N TYR A 215 -3.71 -16.76 5.29
CA TYR A 215 -3.05 -16.75 3.97
C TYR A 215 -1.51 -16.64 4.10
N GLY A 216 -0.80 -16.81 2.98
CA GLY A 216 0.66 -16.84 2.95
C GLY A 216 1.23 -18.11 3.60
N HIS A 217 2.52 -18.08 3.93
CA HIS A 217 3.28 -19.21 4.47
C HIS A 217 4.27 -18.78 5.56
N GLU A 218 4.37 -19.53 6.66
CA GLU A 218 5.30 -19.24 7.77
C GLU A 218 6.37 -20.32 7.94
N LEU A 219 7.63 -19.88 7.94
CA LEU A 219 8.77 -20.66 8.40
C LEU A 219 9.05 -20.33 9.86
N SER A 220 9.04 -21.36 10.71
CA SER A 220 9.52 -21.25 12.09
C SER A 220 11.05 -21.28 12.15
N GLY A 221 11.63 -20.70 13.20
CA GLY A 221 13.08 -20.76 13.43
C GLY A 221 13.60 -22.20 13.49
N ALA A 222 12.83 -23.13 14.04
CA ALA A 222 13.19 -24.56 14.05
C ALA A 222 13.23 -25.18 12.64
N ALA A 223 12.29 -24.81 11.76
CA ALA A 223 12.30 -25.25 10.38
C ALA A 223 13.48 -24.66 9.59
N ILE A 224 13.81 -23.38 9.85
CA ILE A 224 14.98 -22.71 9.28
C ILE A 224 16.27 -23.42 9.75
N ASP A 225 16.45 -23.62 11.05
CA ASP A 225 17.60 -24.33 11.63
C ASP A 225 17.76 -25.74 11.06
N HIS A 226 16.67 -26.49 10.95
CA HIS A 226 16.68 -27.83 10.36
C HIS A 226 17.11 -27.81 8.88
N ALA A 227 16.59 -26.86 8.10
CA ALA A 227 16.97 -26.70 6.70
C ALA A 227 18.44 -26.28 6.56
N MET A 228 18.91 -25.32 7.36
CA MET A 228 20.33 -24.91 7.38
C MET A 228 21.24 -26.10 7.69
N ALA A 229 20.91 -26.91 8.69
CA ALA A 229 21.69 -28.10 9.03
C ALA A 229 21.77 -29.09 7.85
N TYR A 230 20.66 -29.31 7.13
CA TYR A 230 20.63 -30.20 5.97
C TYR A 230 21.52 -29.70 4.81
N TYR A 231 21.60 -28.39 4.60
CA TYR A 231 22.41 -27.77 3.54
C TYR A 231 23.82 -27.33 4.00
N THR A 232 24.22 -27.67 5.23
CA THR A 232 25.58 -27.39 5.71
C THR A 232 26.57 -28.41 5.15
N ARG A 233 27.65 -27.93 4.53
CA ARG A 233 28.79 -28.73 4.04
C ARG A 233 30.08 -28.11 4.56
N HIS A 234 30.97 -28.93 5.13
CA HIS A 234 32.25 -28.46 5.69
C HIS A 234 32.13 -27.24 6.64
N GLY A 235 31.04 -27.17 7.42
CA GLY A 235 30.79 -26.08 8.37
C GLY A 235 30.24 -24.79 7.77
N GLN A 236 29.89 -24.77 6.48
CA GLN A 236 29.28 -23.63 5.80
C GLN A 236 27.92 -24.02 5.20
N VAL A 237 26.94 -23.13 5.29
CA VAL A 237 25.62 -23.34 4.69
C VAL A 237 25.69 -23.01 3.20
N ASP A 238 25.25 -23.93 2.35
CA ASP A 238 24.96 -23.63 0.94
C ASP A 238 23.65 -22.83 0.86
N GLU A 239 23.75 -21.51 1.02
CA GLU A 239 22.61 -20.60 1.03
C GLU A 239 21.80 -20.66 -0.28
N ASP A 240 22.46 -20.83 -1.43
CA ASP A 240 21.78 -20.94 -2.73
C ASP A 240 20.88 -22.19 -2.80
N ALA A 241 21.41 -23.34 -2.39
CA ALA A 241 20.64 -24.58 -2.34
C ALA A 241 19.51 -24.50 -1.30
N LEU A 242 19.79 -23.90 -0.14
CA LEU A 242 18.80 -23.68 0.91
C LEU A 242 17.65 -22.78 0.44
N TYR A 243 17.94 -21.60 -0.11
CA TYR A 243 16.90 -20.65 -0.52
C TYR A 243 16.11 -21.15 -1.74
N ARG A 244 16.76 -21.91 -2.65
CA ARG A 244 16.04 -22.66 -3.68
C ARG A 244 15.09 -23.66 -3.05
N GLN A 245 15.54 -24.41 -2.04
CA GLN A 245 14.68 -25.35 -1.32
C GLN A 245 13.51 -24.64 -0.63
N LEU A 246 13.72 -23.51 0.03
CA LEU A 246 12.67 -22.72 0.70
C LEU A 246 11.79 -21.91 -0.28
N GLN A 247 12.03 -22.01 -1.59
CA GLN A 247 11.34 -21.26 -2.64
C GLN A 247 11.43 -19.73 -2.47
N LEU A 248 12.55 -19.25 -1.91
CA LEU A 248 12.88 -17.82 -1.75
C LEU A 248 13.66 -17.34 -2.97
N TRP A 249 12.98 -17.38 -4.12
CA TRP A 249 13.59 -17.09 -5.42
C TRP A 249 14.19 -15.67 -5.51
N ASP A 250 13.66 -14.71 -4.75
CA ASP A 250 14.14 -13.33 -4.72
C ASP A 250 15.55 -13.20 -4.13
N LEU A 251 16.00 -14.19 -3.36
CA LEU A 251 17.34 -14.28 -2.79
C LEU A 251 18.38 -14.85 -3.76
N SER A 252 17.99 -15.24 -4.98
CA SER A 252 18.96 -15.55 -6.03
C SER A 252 19.66 -14.29 -6.57
N LYS A 253 19.16 -13.10 -6.21
CA LYS A 253 19.75 -11.82 -6.60
C LYS A 253 20.90 -11.49 -5.62
N PRO A 254 21.96 -10.82 -6.10
CA PRO A 254 23.09 -10.45 -5.24
C PRO A 254 22.76 -9.38 -4.20
N VAL A 255 21.60 -8.71 -4.31
CA VAL A 255 21.16 -7.64 -3.41
C VAL A 255 19.72 -7.91 -2.99
N ASN A 256 19.45 -7.84 -1.69
CA ASN A 256 18.12 -7.95 -1.10
C ASN A 256 17.92 -6.83 -0.06
N HIS A 257 16.87 -6.04 -0.23
CA HIS A 257 16.60 -4.82 0.55
C HIS A 257 16.43 -5.13 2.04
N GLY A 258 15.47 -5.99 2.40
CA GLY A 258 15.21 -6.33 3.80
C GLY A 258 16.39 -7.02 4.49
N THR A 259 17.22 -7.78 3.77
CA THR A 259 18.48 -8.32 4.31
C THR A 259 19.45 -7.20 4.70
N HIS A 260 19.61 -6.19 3.85
CA HIS A 260 20.46 -5.05 4.14
C HIS A 260 19.93 -4.23 5.32
N VAL A 261 18.63 -3.92 5.31
CA VAL A 261 17.96 -3.17 6.39
C VAL A 261 18.06 -3.91 7.73
N ALA A 262 17.71 -5.19 7.77
CA ALA A 262 17.79 -5.98 9.00
C ALA A 262 19.22 -6.09 9.54
N SER A 263 20.22 -6.18 8.65
CA SER A 263 21.63 -6.20 9.04
C SER A 263 22.05 -4.89 9.72
N GLN A 264 21.58 -3.74 9.22
CA GLN A 264 21.81 -2.45 9.89
C GLN A 264 21.08 -2.35 11.24
N ALA A 265 19.84 -2.82 11.31
CA ALA A 265 19.02 -2.72 12.51
C ALA A 265 19.45 -3.65 13.64
N CYS A 266 19.88 -4.87 13.33
CA CYS A 266 20.13 -5.91 14.34
C CYS A 266 21.20 -6.94 13.95
N GLY A 267 22.02 -6.69 12.93
CA GLY A 267 23.05 -7.63 12.51
C GLY A 267 24.14 -7.84 13.56
N ALA A 268 24.79 -9.01 13.54
CA ALA A 268 25.94 -9.31 14.39
C ALA A 268 27.21 -8.51 14.05
N GLY A 269 27.16 -7.63 13.05
CA GLY A 269 28.31 -6.90 12.53
C GLY A 269 29.15 -7.74 11.58
N THR A 270 30.33 -7.22 11.22
CA THR A 270 31.31 -7.93 10.38
C THR A 270 32.48 -8.42 11.23
N LEU A 271 33.36 -9.27 10.67
CA LEU A 271 34.58 -9.68 11.37
C LEU A 271 35.48 -8.50 11.79
N LEU A 272 35.46 -7.40 11.03
CA LEU A 272 36.23 -6.19 11.32
C LEU A 272 35.51 -5.25 12.32
N HIS A 273 34.18 -5.30 12.33
CA HIS A 273 33.33 -4.48 13.18
C HIS A 273 32.21 -5.33 13.79
N PRO A 274 32.51 -6.22 14.76
CA PRO A 274 31.52 -7.05 15.39
C PRO A 274 30.62 -6.22 16.31
N MET A 275 29.32 -6.51 16.31
CA MET A 275 28.32 -5.83 17.14
C MET A 275 27.89 -6.75 18.29
N ASN A 276 27.87 -6.23 19.51
CA ASN A 276 27.43 -6.97 20.71
C ASN A 276 26.54 -6.11 21.61
N ASP A 277 25.48 -5.56 21.03
CA ASP A 277 24.46 -4.80 21.74
C ASP A 277 23.16 -5.61 21.87
N GLU A 278 22.11 -4.97 22.38
CA GLU A 278 20.84 -5.64 22.60
C GLU A 278 20.12 -5.98 21.28
N ALA A 279 20.30 -5.17 20.23
CA ALA A 279 19.72 -5.40 18.92
C ALA A 279 20.43 -6.57 18.22
N SER A 280 21.76 -6.65 18.30
CA SER A 280 22.51 -7.75 17.70
C SER A 280 22.27 -9.12 18.33
N ARG A 281 21.61 -9.16 19.51
CA ARG A 281 21.22 -10.38 20.23
C ARG A 281 19.71 -10.66 20.26
N CYS A 282 18.88 -9.75 19.76
CA CYS A 282 17.43 -9.90 19.85
C CYS A 282 16.90 -10.98 18.91
N ASP A 283 15.73 -11.51 19.24
CA ASP A 283 14.97 -12.37 18.34
C ASP A 283 14.32 -11.53 17.23
N ILE A 284 14.19 -12.12 16.05
CA ILE A 284 13.67 -11.46 14.85
C ILE A 284 12.35 -12.13 14.44
N VAL A 285 11.32 -11.31 14.19
CA VAL A 285 10.10 -11.72 13.49
C VAL A 285 10.04 -10.93 12.19
N ALA A 286 10.04 -11.62 11.05
CA ALA A 286 10.12 -11.00 9.75
C ALA A 286 8.89 -11.31 8.90
N VAL A 287 8.40 -10.29 8.21
CA VAL A 287 7.30 -10.34 7.26
C VAL A 287 7.84 -9.94 5.90
N LYS A 288 7.72 -10.85 4.94
CA LYS A 288 7.92 -10.59 3.52
C LYS A 288 6.56 -10.24 2.91
N LEU A 289 6.42 -9.00 2.44
CA LEU A 289 5.27 -8.54 1.67
C LEU A 289 5.17 -9.34 0.35
N ASP A 290 3.94 -9.54 -0.15
CA ASP A 290 3.75 -10.18 -1.45
C ASP A 290 4.51 -9.38 -2.53
N TRP A 291 5.16 -10.12 -3.42
CA TRP A 291 5.87 -9.55 -4.57
C TRP A 291 4.94 -8.68 -5.44
N SER A 292 3.64 -8.93 -5.44
CA SER A 292 2.69 -8.05 -6.13
C SER A 292 2.63 -6.65 -5.54
N ASN A 293 2.65 -6.54 -4.21
CA ASN A 293 2.77 -5.26 -3.51
C ASN A 293 4.14 -4.62 -3.75
N VAL A 294 5.21 -5.42 -3.87
CA VAL A 294 6.55 -4.89 -4.20
C VAL A 294 6.63 -4.32 -5.61
N LEU A 295 5.88 -4.90 -6.56
CA LEU A 295 5.81 -4.44 -7.95
C LEU A 295 4.86 -3.26 -8.15
N ASP A 296 3.83 -3.13 -7.31
CA ASP A 296 2.95 -1.96 -7.28
C ASP A 296 3.57 -0.89 -6.37
N THR A 297 4.38 -0.02 -6.96
CA THR A 297 5.13 0.98 -6.19
C THR A 297 4.29 2.11 -5.66
N SER A 298 3.03 2.26 -6.11
CA SER A 298 2.07 3.25 -5.61
C SER A 298 1.84 3.14 -4.12
N GLY A 299 1.93 1.93 -3.56
CA GLY A 299 1.86 1.70 -2.13
C GLY A 299 0.49 1.97 -1.49
N GLY A 300 -0.44 2.70 -2.13
CA GLY A 300 -1.80 2.91 -1.64
C GLY A 300 -2.55 1.59 -1.34
N ALA A 301 -2.19 0.53 -2.07
CA ALA A 301 -2.75 -0.80 -1.90
C ALA A 301 -2.08 -1.64 -0.79
N MET A 302 -0.99 -1.15 -0.17
CA MET A 302 -0.19 -1.83 0.86
C MET A 302 -0.76 -1.73 2.27
N ASN A 303 -1.73 -0.85 2.52
CA ASN A 303 -2.32 -0.63 3.85
C ASN A 303 -2.80 -1.94 4.50
N VAL A 304 -3.42 -2.82 3.72
CA VAL A 304 -3.85 -4.15 4.15
C VAL A 304 -2.66 -5.03 4.55
N SER A 305 -1.64 -5.10 3.69
CA SER A 305 -0.48 -5.97 3.87
C SER A 305 0.40 -5.54 5.03
N VAL A 306 0.60 -4.24 5.24
CA VAL A 306 1.38 -3.69 6.36
C VAL A 306 0.65 -3.87 7.68
N LEU A 307 -0.66 -3.58 7.73
CA LEU A 307 -1.45 -3.80 8.95
C LEU A 307 -1.48 -5.28 9.34
N ASP A 308 -1.67 -6.18 8.37
CA ASP A 308 -1.57 -7.62 8.60
C ASP A 308 -0.17 -8.03 9.11
N GLY A 309 0.89 -7.44 8.56
CA GLY A 309 2.28 -7.65 9.00
C GLY A 309 2.52 -7.23 10.46
N LEU A 310 2.01 -6.06 10.85
CA LEU A 310 2.08 -5.57 12.23
C LEU A 310 1.37 -6.52 13.18
N MET A 311 0.14 -6.92 12.83
CA MET A 311 -0.65 -7.84 13.65
C MET A 311 0.00 -9.21 13.76
N TYR A 312 0.58 -9.72 12.67
CA TYR A 312 1.36 -10.95 12.68
C TYR A 312 2.52 -10.86 13.68
N ILE A 313 3.38 -9.84 13.58
CA ILE A 313 4.54 -9.64 14.46
C ILE A 313 4.11 -9.59 15.94
N LEU A 314 3.12 -8.76 16.24
CA LEU A 314 2.64 -8.56 17.61
C LEU A 314 2.06 -9.85 18.20
N ALA A 315 1.35 -10.66 17.40
CA ALA A 315 0.81 -11.93 17.86
C ALA A 315 1.87 -12.98 18.20
N ARG A 316 3.13 -12.82 17.75
CA ARG A 316 4.24 -13.73 18.07
C ARG A 316 5.00 -13.27 19.33
N CYS A 317 4.64 -12.13 19.89
CA CYS A 317 5.31 -11.54 21.04
C CYS A 317 4.48 -11.72 22.31
N ALA A 318 5.16 -12.08 23.41
CA ALA A 318 4.53 -12.20 24.71
C ALA A 318 4.12 -10.81 25.23
N PRO A 319 3.13 -10.72 26.14
CA PRO A 319 2.75 -9.43 26.73
C PRO A 319 3.90 -8.69 27.44
N SER A 320 4.96 -9.39 27.85
CA SER A 320 6.15 -8.78 28.47
C SER A 320 7.22 -8.33 27.48
N ALA A 321 7.08 -8.61 26.18
CA ALA A 321 8.08 -8.29 25.17
C ALA A 321 8.16 -6.77 24.90
N GLN A 322 9.35 -6.30 24.54
CA GLN A 322 9.63 -4.99 23.96
C GLN A 322 9.87 -5.18 22.47
N VAL A 323 9.02 -4.57 21.65
CA VAL A 323 8.98 -4.78 20.20
C VAL A 323 9.32 -3.48 19.49
N VAL A 324 10.32 -3.53 18.62
CA VAL A 324 10.59 -2.47 17.64
C VAL A 324 10.25 -3.04 16.28
N VAL A 325 9.29 -2.45 15.56
CA VAL A 325 8.96 -2.84 14.20
C VAL A 325 9.54 -1.81 13.24
N ASN A 326 10.38 -2.25 12.33
CA ASN A 326 10.84 -1.46 11.21
C ASN A 326 9.99 -1.78 9.97
N ILE A 327 9.37 -0.75 9.41
CA ILE A 327 8.58 -0.81 8.17
C ILE A 327 9.35 0.00 7.12
N SER A 328 10.13 -0.64 6.25
CA SER A 328 10.93 0.09 5.25
C SER A 328 10.20 0.24 3.91
N TRP A 329 8.96 0.73 4.00
CA TRP A 329 8.09 1.06 2.87
C TRP A 329 7.26 2.30 3.22
N GLY A 330 6.83 3.05 2.21
CA GLY A 330 5.98 4.23 2.36
C GLY A 330 5.33 4.60 1.03
N THR A 331 4.35 5.51 1.08
CA THR A 331 3.61 6.05 -0.08
C THR A 331 4.07 7.47 -0.36
N LEU A 332 3.89 7.96 -1.59
CA LEU A 332 4.18 9.38 -1.87
C LEU A 332 2.92 10.24 -1.78
N ALA A 333 1.76 9.68 -2.16
CA ALA A 333 0.48 10.32 -1.94
C ALA A 333 -0.17 9.83 -0.64
N GLY A 334 -1.23 10.52 -0.24
CA GLY A 334 -1.86 10.41 1.07
C GLY A 334 -2.07 11.77 1.73
N PRO A 335 -2.76 11.81 2.88
CA PRO A 335 -3.07 13.05 3.56
C PRO A 335 -1.86 13.71 4.24
N HIS A 336 -0.79 12.95 4.53
CA HIS A 336 0.45 13.43 5.20
C HIS A 336 0.22 14.13 6.54
N ASP A 337 -0.75 13.61 7.30
CA ASP A 337 -1.29 14.33 8.43
C ASP A 337 -1.68 13.41 9.61
N GLY A 338 -1.37 12.11 9.54
CA GLY A 338 -1.69 11.13 10.57
C GLY A 338 -3.13 10.61 10.52
N SER A 339 -3.94 11.01 9.52
CA SER A 339 -5.36 10.67 9.47
C SER A 339 -5.75 9.55 8.50
N SER A 340 -4.81 9.00 7.72
CA SER A 340 -5.07 7.78 6.94
C SER A 340 -5.43 6.61 7.86
N ILE A 341 -6.07 5.57 7.32
CA ILE A 341 -6.45 4.40 8.12
C ILE A 341 -5.22 3.70 8.71
N LEU A 342 -4.12 3.58 7.95
CA LEU A 342 -2.91 2.90 8.42
C LEU A 342 -2.20 3.71 9.53
N GLU A 343 -2.04 5.03 9.36
CA GLU A 343 -1.45 5.91 10.38
C GLU A 343 -2.23 5.83 11.69
N ALA A 344 -3.56 5.98 11.63
CA ALA A 344 -4.42 5.90 12.80
C ALA A 344 -4.41 4.52 13.47
N ALA A 345 -4.26 3.44 12.68
CA ALA A 345 -4.10 2.09 13.22
C ALA A 345 -2.77 1.90 13.94
N MET A 346 -1.66 2.43 13.39
CA MET A 346 -0.35 2.40 14.04
C MET A 346 -0.36 3.17 15.36
N ASP A 347 -0.95 4.38 15.38
CA ASP A 347 -1.10 5.17 16.60
C ASP A 347 -1.87 4.43 17.68
N GLN A 348 -3.02 3.84 17.31
CA GLN A 348 -3.82 3.07 18.26
C GLN A 348 -3.07 1.84 18.79
N LEU A 349 -2.32 1.13 17.92
CA LEU A 349 -1.50 0.01 18.35
C LEU A 349 -0.39 0.44 19.31
N ILE A 350 0.30 1.55 19.05
CA ILE A 350 1.33 2.09 19.96
C ILE A 350 0.72 2.41 21.34
N GLU A 351 -0.46 3.02 21.36
CA GLU A 351 -1.17 3.37 22.59
C GLU A 351 -1.60 2.11 23.37
N LEU A 352 -2.23 1.14 22.70
CA LEU A 352 -2.66 -0.13 23.30
C LEU A 352 -1.50 -0.97 23.84
N TYR A 353 -0.30 -0.85 23.27
CA TYR A 353 0.89 -1.55 23.74
C TYR A 353 1.68 -0.76 24.80
N ALA A 354 1.25 0.43 25.20
CA ALA A 354 1.70 1.19 26.37
C ALA A 354 3.24 1.29 26.49
N GLY A 355 3.91 1.74 25.42
CA GLY A 355 5.35 1.93 25.38
C GLY A 355 6.18 0.66 25.11
N ARG A 356 5.54 -0.51 25.00
CA ARG A 356 6.18 -1.78 24.59
C ARG A 356 6.37 -1.89 23.08
N LEU A 357 5.66 -1.10 22.29
CA LEU A 357 5.76 -1.06 20.83
C LEU A 357 6.38 0.26 20.39
N ARG A 358 7.40 0.17 19.54
CA ARG A 358 7.93 1.27 18.73
C ARG A 358 7.83 0.89 17.26
N ILE A 359 7.39 1.82 16.43
CA ILE A 359 7.35 1.64 14.98
C ILE A 359 8.32 2.65 14.39
N ALA A 360 9.22 2.18 13.51
CA ALA A 360 10.15 3.01 12.77
C ALA A 360 9.80 2.93 11.29
N VAL A 361 9.60 4.10 10.68
CA VAL A 361 9.34 4.29 9.25
C VAL A 361 10.43 5.18 8.64
N PRO A 362 10.89 4.93 7.41
CA PRO A 362 11.85 5.79 6.74
C PRO A 362 11.15 7.07 6.28
N ALA A 363 11.86 8.20 6.26
CA ALA A 363 11.33 9.46 5.71
C ALA A 363 11.06 9.40 4.20
N GLY A 364 11.59 8.41 3.47
CA GLY A 364 11.42 8.28 2.02
C GLY A 364 12.58 8.88 1.21
N ASN A 365 12.60 8.56 -0.09
CA ASN A 365 13.71 8.87 -1.00
C ASN A 365 13.28 9.80 -2.17
N ALA A 366 12.13 10.44 -2.07
CA ALA A 366 11.52 11.21 -3.16
C ALA A 366 11.82 12.73 -3.11
N TYR A 367 12.79 13.15 -2.30
CA TYR A 367 13.12 14.55 -2.04
C TYR A 367 13.32 15.39 -3.31
N GLN A 368 13.80 14.80 -4.41
CA GLN A 368 14.01 15.51 -5.68
C GLN A 368 13.05 15.06 -6.79
N SER A 369 12.08 14.21 -6.49
CA SER A 369 11.19 13.61 -7.49
C SER A 369 10.17 14.59 -8.06
N ARG A 370 10.00 15.77 -7.46
CA ARG A 370 8.99 16.78 -7.84
C ARG A 370 7.57 16.20 -7.82
N THR A 371 7.28 15.37 -6.82
CA THR A 371 5.99 14.69 -6.65
C THR A 371 5.08 15.41 -5.66
N HIS A 372 5.46 16.58 -5.17
CA HIS A 372 4.65 17.37 -4.25
C HIS A 372 4.67 18.87 -4.60
N ALA A 373 3.51 19.51 -4.53
CA ALA A 373 3.36 20.95 -4.57
C ALA A 373 2.41 21.45 -3.48
N ASN A 374 2.69 22.62 -2.93
CA ASN A 374 1.87 23.30 -1.94
C ASN A 374 1.80 24.79 -2.26
N ASP A 375 0.59 25.34 -2.21
CA ASP A 375 0.36 26.77 -2.39
C ASP A 375 -0.97 27.19 -1.73
N GLU A 376 -1.26 28.49 -1.78
CA GLU A 376 -2.51 29.08 -1.33
C GLU A 376 -3.30 29.63 -2.53
N LEU A 377 -4.43 29.01 -2.82
CA LEU A 377 -5.36 29.45 -3.86
C LEU A 377 -6.08 30.73 -3.40
N ARG A 378 -5.98 31.79 -4.20
CA ARG A 378 -6.58 33.11 -3.97
C ARG A 378 -7.50 33.48 -5.14
N ASP A 379 -7.67 34.78 -5.41
CA ASP A 379 -8.58 35.30 -6.43
C ASP A 379 -8.24 34.90 -7.87
N GLN A 380 -6.98 34.53 -8.14
CA GLN A 380 -6.53 34.12 -9.47
C GLN A 380 -6.43 32.60 -9.57
N PRO A 381 -6.85 32.02 -10.72
CA PRO A 381 -6.62 30.61 -10.97
C PRO A 381 -5.12 30.28 -10.90
N GLN A 382 -4.80 29.14 -10.27
CA GLN A 382 -3.45 28.59 -10.22
C GLN A 382 -3.33 27.41 -11.18
N HIS A 383 -2.15 27.26 -11.78
CA HIS A 383 -1.88 26.24 -12.79
C HIS A 383 -0.78 25.30 -12.29
N LEU A 384 -1.13 24.03 -12.16
CA LEU A 384 -0.21 22.94 -11.90
C LEU A 384 0.07 22.21 -13.21
N HIS A 385 1.34 22.00 -13.53
CA HIS A 385 1.76 21.28 -14.74
C HIS A 385 2.24 19.89 -14.36
N TRP A 386 1.44 18.88 -14.68
CA TRP A 386 1.74 17.49 -14.39
C TRP A 386 2.28 16.79 -15.63
N ARG A 387 3.57 16.43 -15.60
CA ARG A 387 4.24 15.70 -16.67
C ARG A 387 4.02 14.20 -16.51
N VAL A 388 3.19 13.64 -17.38
CA VAL A 388 2.99 12.21 -17.56
C VAL A 388 3.98 11.68 -18.60
N GLN A 389 4.70 10.61 -18.25
CA GLN A 389 5.80 10.08 -19.08
C GLN A 389 5.27 9.26 -20.27
N PRO A 390 5.94 9.28 -21.43
CA PRO A 390 5.70 8.29 -22.49
C PRO A 390 6.19 6.91 -22.04
N ASP A 391 5.67 5.87 -22.71
CA ASP A 391 6.04 4.47 -22.49
C ASP A 391 5.80 3.96 -21.05
N ASP A 392 4.82 4.56 -20.37
CA ASP A 392 4.40 4.16 -19.03
C ASP A 392 3.33 3.07 -19.10
N ARG A 393 3.61 1.94 -18.45
CA ARG A 393 2.73 0.76 -18.47
C ARG A 393 1.82 0.64 -17.25
N THR A 394 1.94 1.57 -16.31
CA THR A 394 1.14 1.65 -15.09
C THR A 394 0.23 2.87 -15.14
N GLN A 395 -0.71 2.94 -14.19
CA GLN A 395 -1.64 4.07 -14.09
C GLN A 395 -0.96 5.20 -13.31
N SER A 396 -1.21 6.44 -13.70
CA SER A 396 -0.67 7.61 -13.01
C SER A 396 -1.76 8.31 -12.19
N PHE A 397 -1.43 8.71 -10.96
CA PHE A 397 -2.37 9.35 -10.04
C PHE A 397 -1.82 10.67 -9.51
N LEU A 398 -2.71 11.67 -9.40
CA LEU A 398 -2.45 12.96 -8.79
C LEU A 398 -3.57 13.25 -7.78
N GLU A 399 -3.21 13.34 -6.51
CA GLU A 399 -4.08 13.76 -5.43
C GLU A 399 -3.98 15.28 -5.22
N ILE A 400 -5.10 15.94 -4.97
CA ILE A 400 -5.16 17.34 -4.56
C ILE A 400 -5.97 17.43 -3.27
N TRP A 401 -5.27 17.74 -2.18
CA TRP A 401 -5.80 17.83 -0.84
C TRP A 401 -6.23 19.25 -0.51
N LEU A 402 -7.41 19.34 0.09
CA LEU A 402 -8.01 20.59 0.54
C LEU A 402 -8.45 20.44 2.00
N PRO A 403 -8.27 21.49 2.84
CA PRO A 403 -8.66 21.44 4.24
C PRO A 403 -10.18 21.36 4.41
N GLU A 404 -10.66 20.91 5.58
CA GLU A 404 -12.10 20.73 5.89
C GLU A 404 -12.99 21.96 5.63
N ARG A 405 -12.42 23.16 5.67
CA ARG A 405 -13.13 24.43 5.48
C ARG A 405 -13.08 24.95 4.05
N ALA A 406 -12.37 24.26 3.16
CA ALA A 406 -12.33 24.62 1.75
C ALA A 406 -13.74 24.48 1.16
N GLN A 407 -14.17 25.51 0.44
CA GLN A 407 -15.44 25.55 -0.28
C GLN A 407 -15.20 26.20 -1.63
N ASP A 408 -16.10 25.93 -2.58
CA ASP A 408 -16.14 26.59 -3.89
C ASP A 408 -14.86 26.46 -4.73
N VAL A 409 -14.00 25.47 -4.43
CA VAL A 409 -12.85 25.11 -5.25
C VAL A 409 -13.33 24.31 -6.46
N ARG A 410 -12.84 24.70 -7.64
CA ARG A 410 -13.09 24.04 -8.92
C ARG A 410 -11.78 23.63 -9.58
N ILE A 411 -11.84 22.49 -10.25
CA ILE A 411 -10.73 21.89 -10.97
C ILE A 411 -11.08 21.84 -12.45
N ARG A 412 -10.19 22.37 -13.29
CA ARG A 412 -10.21 22.20 -14.74
C ARG A 412 -8.99 21.41 -15.18
N VAL A 413 -9.17 20.46 -16.09
CA VAL A 413 -8.09 19.61 -16.59
C VAL A 413 -7.92 19.83 -18.10
N THR A 414 -6.70 20.12 -18.54
CA THR A 414 -6.34 20.26 -19.96
C THR A 414 -5.36 19.16 -20.36
N PRO A 415 -5.77 18.21 -21.22
CA PRO A 415 -4.88 17.18 -21.73
C PRO A 415 -3.77 17.74 -22.64
N PRO A 416 -2.65 17.02 -22.82
CA PRO A 416 -1.56 17.44 -23.68
C PRO A 416 -1.93 17.39 -25.17
N GLY A 417 -1.05 17.91 -26.04
CA GLY A 417 -1.18 17.75 -27.50
C GLY A 417 -2.15 18.73 -28.18
N GLY A 418 -2.49 19.84 -27.54
CA GLY A 418 -3.41 20.85 -28.09
C GLY A 418 -4.89 20.45 -27.98
N LEU A 419 -5.19 19.43 -27.18
CA LEU A 419 -6.56 19.06 -26.83
C LEU A 419 -7.20 20.15 -25.96
N GLY A 420 -8.50 20.39 -26.17
CA GLY A 420 -9.26 21.37 -25.41
C GLY A 420 -9.41 20.96 -23.95
N ALA A 421 -9.57 21.95 -23.07
CA ALA A 421 -9.82 21.71 -21.65
C ALA A 421 -11.17 21.00 -21.44
N LEU A 422 -11.18 20.04 -20.50
CA LEU A 422 -12.41 19.42 -20.02
C LEU A 422 -13.18 20.42 -19.15
N PRO A 423 -14.53 20.35 -19.11
CA PRO A 423 -15.33 21.26 -18.28
C PRO A 423 -14.93 21.23 -16.80
N GLU A 424 -15.09 22.35 -16.10
CA GLU A 424 -14.76 22.41 -14.67
C GLU A 424 -15.65 21.49 -13.82
N ARG A 425 -15.07 21.00 -12.73
CA ARG A 425 -15.77 20.24 -11.70
C ARG A 425 -15.45 20.77 -10.32
N GLY A 426 -16.46 20.88 -9.48
CA GLY A 426 -16.35 21.27 -8.08
C GLY A 426 -16.40 20.07 -7.13
N MET A 427 -16.32 20.37 -5.83
CA MET A 427 -16.52 19.38 -4.78
C MET A 427 -17.88 18.69 -4.91
N GLY A 428 -17.90 17.38 -4.69
CA GLY A 428 -19.05 16.47 -4.86
C GLY A 428 -19.32 16.03 -6.28
N GLU A 429 -18.55 16.53 -7.24
CA GLU A 429 -18.69 16.18 -8.63
C GLU A 429 -17.58 15.23 -9.07
N SER A 430 -17.83 14.51 -10.16
CA SER A 430 -16.87 13.60 -10.76
C SER A 430 -17.08 13.56 -12.28
N GLY A 431 -16.07 13.13 -13.01
CA GLY A 431 -16.17 12.95 -14.46
C GLY A 431 -15.21 11.89 -14.99
N LEU A 432 -15.64 11.16 -16.03
CA LEU A 432 -14.79 10.27 -16.81
C LEU A 432 -14.57 10.84 -18.20
N TRP A 433 -13.32 10.93 -18.63
CA TRP A 433 -12.96 11.25 -20.00
C TRP A 433 -12.72 9.95 -20.76
N LEU A 434 -13.50 9.73 -21.83
CA LEU A 434 -13.52 8.48 -22.57
C LEU A 434 -12.78 8.59 -23.92
N GLY A 435 -12.12 7.50 -24.27
CA GLY A 435 -11.56 7.26 -25.59
C GLY A 435 -12.65 7.05 -26.64
N GLU A 436 -12.25 6.92 -27.90
CA GLU A 436 -13.20 6.66 -29.00
C GLU A 436 -13.83 5.27 -28.93
N ASP A 437 -13.15 4.36 -28.26
CA ASP A 437 -13.59 3.01 -27.91
C ASP A 437 -14.51 2.97 -26.68
N GLY A 438 -14.78 4.12 -26.05
CA GLY A 438 -15.59 4.23 -24.84
C GLY A 438 -14.87 3.81 -23.56
N GLN A 439 -13.57 3.50 -23.61
CA GLN A 439 -12.79 3.16 -22.43
C GLN A 439 -12.32 4.41 -21.67
N PRO A 440 -12.17 4.35 -20.34
CA PRO A 440 -11.73 5.50 -19.56
C PRO A 440 -10.25 5.80 -19.78
N LEU A 441 -9.95 7.06 -20.15
CA LEU A 441 -8.58 7.59 -20.29
C LEU A 441 -8.16 8.38 -19.05
N CYS A 442 -9.09 9.14 -18.47
CA CYS A 442 -8.89 9.98 -17.31
C CYS A 442 -10.16 10.00 -16.44
N GLY A 443 -10.00 9.99 -15.12
CA GLY A 443 -11.07 10.23 -14.16
C GLY A 443 -10.72 11.38 -13.22
N LEU A 444 -11.68 12.27 -12.98
CA LEU A 444 -11.65 13.21 -11.86
C LEU A 444 -12.69 12.78 -10.83
N ILE A 445 -12.23 12.50 -9.61
CA ILE A 445 -13.05 12.10 -8.47
C ILE A 445 -12.89 13.15 -7.37
N PHE A 446 -13.90 13.97 -7.14
CA PHE A 446 -13.79 15.08 -6.19
C PHE A 446 -14.91 15.03 -5.15
N PRO A 447 -14.81 14.19 -4.10
CA PRO A 447 -15.83 14.11 -3.05
C PRO A 447 -15.82 15.34 -2.14
N HIS A 448 -16.89 15.54 -1.38
CA HIS A 448 -16.91 16.47 -0.24
C HIS A 448 -16.08 15.95 0.94
N ARG A 449 -15.99 14.62 1.09
CA ARG A 449 -15.20 13.94 2.12
C ARG A 449 -14.55 12.71 1.52
N SER A 450 -13.24 12.56 1.70
CA SER A 450 -12.49 11.39 1.22
C SER A 450 -12.42 10.30 2.28
N ALA A 451 -12.36 9.02 1.88
CA ALA A 451 -12.00 7.95 2.80
C ALA A 451 -10.50 7.95 3.17
N LEU A 452 -9.64 8.54 2.32
CA LEU A 452 -8.18 8.49 2.44
C LEU A 452 -7.64 9.25 3.66
N GLY A 453 -8.40 10.18 4.23
CA GLY A 453 -8.00 11.00 5.38
C GLY A 453 -9.21 11.60 6.09
N ARG A 454 -9.05 12.01 7.34
CA ARG A 454 -10.15 12.61 8.14
C ARG A 454 -10.20 14.12 8.06
N ARG A 455 -9.08 14.79 7.79
CA ARG A 455 -8.96 16.25 7.90
C ARG A 455 -9.01 16.95 6.55
N GLY A 456 -10.14 16.82 5.87
CA GLY A 456 -10.38 17.52 4.61
C GLY A 456 -10.97 16.63 3.53
N THR A 457 -10.65 16.95 2.28
CA THR A 457 -11.01 16.14 1.12
C THR A 457 -9.86 16.05 0.14
N CYS A 458 -9.90 15.01 -0.70
CA CYS A 458 -8.92 14.76 -1.75
C CYS A 458 -9.65 14.66 -3.08
N ALA A 459 -9.31 15.52 -4.04
CA ALA A 459 -9.64 15.28 -5.43
C ALA A 459 -8.58 14.36 -6.05
N LEU A 460 -9.00 13.24 -6.64
CA LEU A 460 -8.11 12.33 -7.36
C LEU A 460 -8.25 12.57 -8.87
N LEU A 461 -7.13 12.85 -9.53
CA LEU A 461 -6.99 12.61 -10.97
C LEU A 461 -6.34 11.25 -11.17
N ALA A 462 -7.00 10.38 -11.93
CA ALA A 462 -6.50 9.06 -12.29
C ALA A 462 -6.37 8.96 -13.82
N LEU A 463 -5.23 8.49 -14.31
CA LEU A 463 -4.97 8.29 -15.74
C LEU A 463 -4.73 6.82 -16.06
N ALA A 464 -5.26 6.38 -17.20
CA ALA A 464 -4.85 5.13 -17.82
C ALA A 464 -3.35 5.17 -18.20
N PRO A 465 -2.68 4.01 -18.38
CA PRO A 465 -1.27 3.99 -18.80
C PRO A 465 -1.03 4.73 -20.12
N THR A 466 0.20 5.14 -20.41
CA THR A 466 0.52 5.76 -21.71
C THR A 466 0.97 4.75 -22.77
N LEU A 467 1.22 3.50 -22.34
CA LEU A 467 1.56 2.37 -23.19
C LEU A 467 0.94 1.07 -22.65
N SER A 468 0.34 0.28 -23.55
CA SER A 468 -0.02 -1.10 -23.25
C SER A 468 0.34 -2.03 -24.41
N HIS A 469 0.63 -3.28 -24.07
CA HIS A 469 0.76 -4.38 -25.05
C HIS A 469 -0.54 -5.17 -25.23
N ASP A 470 -1.55 -4.89 -24.40
CA ASP A 470 -2.87 -5.48 -24.52
C ASP A 470 -3.76 -4.54 -25.32
N ALA A 471 -4.25 -5.03 -26.47
CA ALA A 471 -5.03 -4.24 -27.42
C ALA A 471 -6.36 -3.72 -26.86
N ASP A 472 -6.86 -4.34 -25.78
CA ASP A 472 -8.11 -3.97 -25.12
C ASP A 472 -7.90 -3.00 -23.94
N GLN A 473 -6.66 -2.61 -23.65
CA GLN A 473 -6.35 -1.67 -22.57
C GLN A 473 -6.22 -0.25 -23.13
N ALA A 474 -7.02 0.66 -22.58
CA ALA A 474 -6.98 2.07 -22.94
C ALA A 474 -5.63 2.70 -22.60
N THR A 475 -5.20 3.66 -23.41
CA THR A 475 -4.00 4.45 -23.13
C THR A 475 -4.28 5.95 -23.13
N ALA A 476 -3.82 6.65 -22.10
CA ALA A 476 -3.95 8.09 -21.99
C ALA A 476 -2.82 8.82 -22.75
N PRO A 477 -3.06 10.05 -23.24
CA PRO A 477 -2.01 10.89 -23.79
C PRO A 477 -0.89 11.19 -22.78
N PHE A 478 0.36 10.97 -23.18
CA PHE A 478 1.53 11.44 -22.42
C PHE A 478 1.83 12.93 -22.71
N GLY A 479 2.55 13.59 -21.81
CA GLY A 479 2.90 15.01 -21.94
C GLY A 479 2.54 15.83 -20.69
N VAL A 480 2.49 17.16 -20.85
CA VAL A 480 2.05 18.05 -19.77
C VAL A 480 0.53 18.11 -19.75
N TRP A 481 -0.05 17.61 -18.67
CA TRP A 481 -1.42 17.87 -18.28
C TRP A 481 -1.44 19.13 -17.44
N GLN A 482 -2.25 20.12 -17.82
CA GLN A 482 -2.43 21.31 -17.01
C GLN A 482 -3.67 21.13 -16.12
N VAL A 483 -3.47 21.20 -14.81
CA VAL A 483 -4.53 21.18 -13.81
C VAL A 483 -4.70 22.59 -13.26
N THR A 484 -5.86 23.18 -13.47
CA THR A 484 -6.16 24.55 -13.03
C THR A 484 -7.10 24.51 -11.84
N LEU A 485 -6.66 25.12 -10.74
CA LEU A 485 -7.44 25.31 -9.53
C LEU A 485 -8.00 26.74 -9.55
N SER A 486 -9.29 26.89 -9.27
CA SER A 486 -9.94 28.19 -9.10
C SER A 486 -10.88 28.15 -7.89
N SER A 487 -11.01 29.27 -7.19
CA SER A 487 -11.97 29.42 -6.09
C SER A 487 -12.96 30.50 -6.44
N ALA A 488 -14.26 30.20 -6.28
CA ALA A 488 -15.29 31.24 -6.32
C ALA A 488 -15.55 31.86 -4.92
N GLY A 489 -14.93 31.30 -3.88
CA GLY A 489 -15.00 31.81 -2.51
C GLY A 489 -14.01 32.95 -2.28
N GLY A 490 -14.43 33.97 -1.52
CA GLY A 490 -13.62 35.18 -1.28
C GLY A 490 -12.49 35.04 -0.24
N GLY A 491 -12.04 33.81 0.06
CA GLY A 491 -11.02 33.54 1.07
C GLY A 491 -9.92 32.61 0.56
N PRO A 492 -8.68 32.73 1.08
CA PRO A 492 -7.58 31.87 0.69
C PRO A 492 -7.83 30.40 1.06
N VAL A 493 -7.45 29.49 0.18
CA VAL A 493 -7.53 28.03 0.40
C VAL A 493 -6.15 27.42 0.17
N VAL A 494 -5.52 26.93 1.24
CA VAL A 494 -4.29 26.13 1.12
C VAL A 494 -4.62 24.81 0.45
N TRP A 495 -3.76 24.35 -0.45
CA TRP A 495 -3.85 23.05 -1.07
C TRP A 495 -2.48 22.38 -1.14
N ASP A 496 -2.51 21.05 -1.09
CA ASP A 496 -1.36 20.20 -1.34
C ASP A 496 -1.69 19.29 -2.52
N ALA A 497 -0.72 19.06 -3.41
CA ALA A 497 -0.86 18.13 -4.51
C ALA A 497 0.25 17.09 -4.43
N TYR A 498 -0.12 15.81 -4.47
CA TYR A 498 0.80 14.68 -4.43
C TYR A 498 0.63 13.81 -5.66
N ILE A 499 1.74 13.51 -6.32
CA ILE A 499 1.78 12.47 -7.35
C ILE A 499 2.12 11.16 -6.66
N GLU A 500 1.27 10.16 -6.85
CA GLU A 500 1.51 8.84 -6.28
C GLU A 500 2.77 8.20 -6.88
N ARG A 501 3.41 7.34 -6.10
CA ARG A 501 4.63 6.67 -6.50
C ARG A 501 4.41 5.74 -7.68
N ASP A 502 5.28 5.83 -8.66
CA ASP A 502 5.26 5.01 -9.87
C ASP A 502 6.69 4.77 -10.41
N ASP A 503 7.66 4.74 -9.50
CA ASP A 503 9.04 4.37 -9.81
C ASP A 503 9.19 2.84 -9.87
N VAL A 504 10.41 2.37 -10.11
CA VAL A 504 10.72 0.94 -10.22
C VAL A 504 11.65 0.55 -9.07
N ALA A 505 11.25 -0.43 -8.26
CA ALA A 505 12.10 -0.98 -7.21
C ALA A 505 13.45 -1.50 -7.79
N LEU A 506 14.52 -1.43 -7.01
CA LEU A 506 15.85 -1.83 -7.50
C LEU A 506 15.86 -3.28 -8.01
N GLY A 507 16.32 -3.47 -9.26
CA GLY A 507 16.44 -4.80 -9.86
C GLY A 507 15.10 -5.44 -10.27
N VAL A 508 14.05 -4.64 -10.49
CA VAL A 508 12.82 -5.06 -11.16
C VAL A 508 12.62 -4.26 -12.45
N SER A 509 11.74 -4.74 -13.34
CA SER A 509 11.33 -4.03 -14.55
C SER A 509 9.83 -4.23 -14.72
N THR A 510 9.05 -3.23 -14.32
CA THR A 510 7.59 -3.21 -14.43
C THR A 510 7.12 -2.48 -15.69
N GLY A 511 7.95 -1.55 -16.20
CA GLY A 511 7.55 -0.59 -17.21
C GLY A 511 6.91 0.68 -16.63
N ALA A 512 6.92 0.84 -15.31
CA ALA A 512 6.46 2.05 -14.62
C ALA A 512 7.38 3.24 -14.89
N ARG A 513 6.81 4.44 -14.93
CA ARG A 513 7.51 5.68 -15.24
C ARG A 513 6.95 6.84 -14.40
N GLN A 514 7.55 7.04 -13.23
CA GLN A 514 7.27 8.17 -12.32
C GLN A 514 7.00 9.49 -13.06
N SER A 515 5.73 9.91 -13.02
CA SER A 515 5.32 11.25 -13.42
C SER A 515 5.76 12.29 -12.39
N TYR A 516 5.85 13.56 -12.79
CA TYR A 516 6.35 14.64 -11.93
C TYR A 516 5.71 15.98 -12.25
N LEU A 517 5.84 16.94 -11.33
CA LEU A 517 5.40 18.32 -11.51
C LEU A 517 6.49 19.15 -12.20
N GLU A 518 6.08 20.02 -13.12
CA GLU A 518 6.95 20.94 -13.84
C GLU A 518 6.66 22.39 -13.44
N ASP A 519 7.72 23.14 -13.14
CA ASP A 519 7.67 24.60 -13.04
C ASP A 519 9.02 25.15 -13.52
N ALA A 520 9.00 26.14 -14.41
CA ALA A 520 10.21 26.73 -14.97
C ALA A 520 11.12 27.41 -13.93
N ARG A 521 10.60 27.67 -12.72
CA ARG A 521 11.30 28.29 -11.59
C ARG A 521 11.82 27.27 -10.58
N TYR A 522 11.51 25.98 -10.75
CA TYR A 522 12.00 24.93 -9.86
C TYR A 522 13.51 24.73 -10.03
N ASP A 523 14.22 24.65 -8.90
CA ASP A 523 15.66 24.40 -8.89
C ASP A 523 15.95 22.89 -8.94
N GLU A 524 16.55 22.44 -10.05
CA GLU A 524 16.94 21.05 -10.28
C GLU A 524 18.34 20.70 -9.72
N SER A 525 19.08 21.66 -9.16
CA SER A 525 20.48 21.47 -8.71
C SER A 525 20.65 20.51 -7.53
N GLY A 526 19.56 20.03 -6.94
CA GLY A 526 19.56 19.03 -5.87
C GLY A 526 20.20 19.47 -4.54
N ASN A 527 20.63 20.73 -4.42
CA ASN A 527 21.31 21.23 -3.24
C ASN A 527 20.40 21.23 -2.00
N ILE A 528 20.90 20.75 -0.86
CA ILE A 528 20.13 20.65 0.40
C ILE A 528 19.73 22.04 0.92
N GLY A 529 20.55 23.06 0.70
CA GLY A 529 20.25 24.46 1.06
C GLY A 529 19.56 25.27 -0.04
N ALA A 530 19.05 24.62 -1.09
CA ALA A 530 18.32 25.33 -2.15
C ALA A 530 17.05 25.97 -1.58
N PHE A 531 16.67 27.10 -2.15
CA PHE A 531 15.51 27.91 -1.72
C PHE A 531 14.14 27.24 -2.02
N VAL A 532 14.10 25.92 -2.31
CA VAL A 532 12.92 25.23 -2.85
C VAL A 532 11.76 25.12 -1.86
N ASP A 533 12.08 24.87 -0.58
CA ASP A 533 11.08 24.74 0.48
C ASP A 533 10.83 26.06 1.23
N ASP A 534 11.44 27.17 0.78
CA ASP A 534 11.17 28.48 1.38
C ASP A 534 9.75 28.94 1.01
N PRO A 535 8.94 29.44 1.97
CA PRO A 535 7.59 29.94 1.71
C PRO A 535 7.50 31.06 0.67
N ALA A 536 8.58 31.81 0.46
CA ALA A 536 8.65 32.86 -0.55
C ALA A 536 9.11 32.36 -1.93
N ASN A 537 9.35 31.05 -2.10
CA ASN A 537 9.69 30.51 -3.40
C ASN A 537 8.49 30.58 -4.36
N PRO A 538 8.65 31.18 -5.55
CA PRO A 538 7.56 31.35 -6.50
C PRO A 538 7.09 30.05 -7.18
N THR A 539 7.88 28.97 -7.21
CA THR A 539 7.36 27.66 -7.62
C THR A 539 6.49 27.10 -6.50
N PRO A 540 5.38 26.40 -6.78
CA PRO A 540 4.61 25.69 -5.75
C PRO A 540 5.25 24.33 -5.37
N ILE A 541 6.22 23.83 -6.15
CA ILE A 541 6.83 22.51 -5.92
C ILE A 541 7.70 22.57 -4.65
N ARG A 542 7.45 21.64 -3.70
CA ARG A 542 8.21 21.52 -2.45
C ARG A 542 8.81 20.12 -2.33
N ARG A 543 10.07 20.05 -1.89
CA ARG A 543 10.79 18.80 -1.64
C ARG A 543 10.41 18.19 -0.30
N SER A 544 10.22 19.03 0.73
CA SER A 544 9.94 18.57 2.10
C SER A 544 8.59 17.88 2.27
N GLY A 545 7.61 18.15 1.40
CA GLY A 545 6.33 17.44 1.46
C GLY A 545 6.41 15.99 0.97
N THR A 546 7.52 15.55 0.40
CA THR A 546 7.69 14.15 -0.02
C THR A 546 8.14 13.20 1.09
N PHE A 547 8.15 13.67 2.34
CA PHE A 547 8.46 12.82 3.50
C PHE A 547 7.24 11.98 3.88
N ASN A 548 7.47 10.71 4.23
CA ASN A 548 6.44 9.80 4.74
C ASN A 548 5.93 10.18 6.13
#